data_AF-A0A8H7E4I0-F1
#
_entry.id   AF-A0A8H7E4I0-F1
#
_cell.length_a   1.000
_cell.length_b   1.000
_cell.length_c   1.000
_cell.angle_alpha   90.00
_cell.angle_beta   90.00
_cell.angle_gamma   90.00
#
_symmetry.space_group_name_H-M   'P 1'
#
loop_
_entity.id
_entity.type
_entity.pdbx_description
1 polymer ?
#
loop_
_entity_poly.entity_id
_entity_poly.type
_entity_poly.pdbx_seq_one_letter_code
_entity_poly.pdbx_strand_id
1 'polypeptide(L)'
;MSQPSRISELSAVIQTSTSKIDEYLSAKGLPPLSFDVHSASKPPDAILPFQTAILEAIDELHALVQGPVPFIINLTTSNVPKSLHSLPLLLPQSSAGKEKQKKNKKLTD
;
A
#
# COMPACT_ATOMS: atom_id res chain seq x y z
N MET A 1 -11.55 2.96 -36.27
CA MET A 1 -10.60 3.10 -35.14
C MET A 1 -11.04 2.12 -34.07
N SER A 2 -10.23 1.09 -33.77
CA SER A 2 -10.50 0.21 -32.63
C SER A 2 -10.24 0.97 -31.34
N GLN A 3 -11.17 0.90 -30.39
CA GLN A 3 -10.93 1.41 -29.04
C GLN A 3 -9.75 0.64 -28.42
N PRO A 4 -8.83 1.30 -27.72
CA PRO A 4 -7.76 0.63 -27.00
C PRO A 4 -8.35 -0.35 -25.97
N SER A 5 -7.66 -1.46 -25.72
CA SER A 5 -8.07 -2.37 -24.65
C SER A 5 -7.80 -1.72 -23.29
N ARG A 6 -8.55 -2.12 -22.26
CA ARG A 6 -8.33 -1.62 -20.89
C ARG A 6 -6.89 -1.86 -20.41
N ILE A 7 -6.29 -2.99 -20.79
CA ILE A 7 -4.87 -3.31 -20.56
C ILE A 7 -3.95 -2.25 -21.18
N SER A 8 -4.23 -1.84 -22.42
CA SER A 8 -3.46 -0.81 -23.10
C SER A 8 -3.62 0.57 -22.44
N GLU A 9 -4.83 0.91 -21.99
CA GLU A 9 -5.09 2.16 -21.28
C GLU A 9 -4.32 2.23 -19.95
N LEU A 10 -4.38 1.16 -19.15
CA LEU A 10 -3.67 1.08 -17.86
C LEU A 10 -2.16 1.17 -18.03
N SER A 11 -1.62 0.52 -19.07
CA SER A 11 -0.19 0.62 -19.41
C SER A 11 0.21 2.06 -19.76
N ALA A 12 -0.66 2.80 -20.47
CA ALA A 12 -0.42 4.20 -20.78
C ALA A 12 -0.49 5.10 -19.53
N VAL A 13 -1.37 4.80 -18.56
CA VAL A 13 -1.42 5.50 -17.26
C VAL A 13 -0.14 5.31 -16.47
N ILE A 14 0.36 4.06 -16.39
CA ILE A 14 1.63 3.74 -15.72
C ILE A 14 2.75 4.54 -16.37
N GLN A 15 2.92 4.43 -17.69
CA GLN A 15 3.98 5.13 -18.42
C GLN A 15 3.92 6.65 -18.23
N THR A 16 2.74 7.25 -18.38
CA THR A 16 2.57 8.70 -18.26
C THR A 16 2.91 9.18 -16.86
N SER A 17 2.47 8.44 -15.84
CA SER A 17 2.70 8.79 -14.44
C SER A 17 4.18 8.59 -14.03
N THR A 18 4.84 7.54 -14.51
CA THR A 18 6.27 7.33 -14.28
C THR A 18 7.10 8.45 -14.89
N SER A 19 6.78 8.87 -16.12
CA SER A 19 7.48 9.99 -16.77
C SER A 19 7.35 11.30 -15.98
N LYS A 20 6.17 11.57 -15.41
CA LYS A 20 5.97 12.77 -14.57
C LYS A 20 6.78 12.73 -13.28
N ILE A 21 7.00 11.54 -12.70
CA ILE A 21 7.88 11.37 -11.54
C ILE A 21 9.32 11.69 -11.94
N ASP A 22 9.81 11.10 -13.03
CA ASP A 22 11.18 11.29 -13.51
C ASP A 22 11.45 12.76 -13.88
N GLU A 23 10.50 13.40 -14.57
CA GLU A 23 10.56 14.84 -14.89
C GLU A 23 10.63 15.69 -13.62
N TYR A 24 9.79 15.40 -12.61
CA TYR A 24 9.80 16.15 -11.36
C TYR A 24 11.14 16.00 -10.62
N LEU A 25 11.64 14.77 -10.48
CA LEU A 25 12.90 14.51 -9.78
C LEU A 25 14.07 15.18 -10.49
N SER A 26 14.16 15.02 -11.82
CA SER A 26 15.17 15.66 -12.65
C SER A 26 15.12 17.19 -12.54
N ALA A 27 13.94 17.79 -12.64
CA ALA A 27 13.76 19.24 -12.51
C ALA A 27 14.11 19.80 -11.12
N LYS A 28 14.08 18.95 -10.08
CA LYS A 28 14.48 19.30 -8.72
C LYS A 28 15.92 18.91 -8.38
N GLY A 29 16.68 18.35 -9.34
CA GLY A 29 18.03 17.85 -9.11
C GLY A 29 18.08 16.69 -8.11
N LEU A 30 16.95 15.97 -7.95
CA LEU A 30 16.85 14.82 -7.08
C LEU A 30 17.27 13.55 -7.84
N PRO A 31 17.91 12.58 -7.17
CA PRO A 31 18.22 11.31 -7.79
C PRO A 31 16.95 10.52 -8.14
N PRO A 32 17.02 9.60 -9.12
CA PRO A 32 15.93 8.69 -9.40
C PRO A 32 15.65 7.78 -8.19
N LEU A 33 14.40 7.33 -8.07
CA LEU A 33 14.01 6.38 -7.05
C LEU A 33 14.72 5.04 -7.29
N SER A 34 15.30 4.47 -6.24
CA SER A 34 16.09 3.24 -6.31
C SER A 34 15.99 2.46 -5.00
N PHE A 35 16.26 1.16 -5.06
CA PHE A 35 16.45 0.32 -3.87
C PHE A 35 17.85 0.44 -3.26
N ASP A 36 18.72 1.30 -3.82
CA ASP A 36 20.03 1.62 -3.24
C ASP A 36 19.88 2.26 -1.86
N VAL A 37 20.62 1.74 -0.87
CA VAL A 37 20.65 2.22 0.52
C VAL A 37 21.11 3.67 0.65
N HIS A 38 21.79 4.19 -0.36
CA HIS A 38 22.24 5.58 -0.42
C HIS A 38 21.24 6.52 -1.09
N SER A 39 20.14 6.00 -1.66
CA SER A 39 19.08 6.82 -2.23
C SER A 39 18.17 7.40 -1.13
N ALA A 40 17.55 8.53 -1.41
CA ALA A 40 16.69 9.22 -0.45
C ALA A 40 15.54 8.30 0.01
N SER A 41 15.42 8.09 1.33
CA SER A 41 14.50 7.11 1.92
C SER A 41 13.02 7.42 1.69
N LYS A 42 12.64 8.69 1.48
CA LYS A 42 11.23 9.08 1.26
C LYS A 42 11.12 9.91 -0.02
N PRO A 43 10.24 9.51 -0.97
CA PRO A 43 9.93 10.34 -2.12
C PRO A 43 9.21 11.65 -1.72
N PRO A 44 9.35 12.74 -2.50
CA PRO A 44 8.68 14.01 -2.23
C PRO A 44 7.15 13.89 -2.28
N ASP A 45 6.43 14.57 -1.39
CA ASP A 45 4.96 14.51 -1.35
C ASP A 45 4.32 15.04 -2.66
N ALA A 46 5.03 15.89 -3.41
CA ALA A 46 4.59 16.43 -4.69
C ALA A 46 4.37 15.37 -5.78
N ILE A 47 5.00 14.19 -5.66
CA ILE A 47 4.81 13.10 -6.63
C ILE A 47 3.74 12.08 -6.21
N LEU A 48 3.13 12.24 -5.02
CA LEU A 48 2.13 11.31 -4.49
C LEU A 48 0.97 11.04 -5.47
N PRO A 49 0.38 12.03 -6.16
CA PRO A 49 -0.70 11.76 -7.10
C PRO A 49 -0.30 10.80 -8.23
N PHE A 50 0.95 10.90 -8.70
CA PHE A 50 1.46 10.02 -9.75
C PHE A 50 1.76 8.62 -9.20
N GLN A 51 2.27 8.53 -7.97
CA GLN A 51 2.45 7.25 -7.30
C GLN A 51 1.11 6.51 -7.11
N THR A 52 0.08 7.20 -6.63
CA THR A 52 -1.26 6.62 -6.48
C THR A 52 -1.80 6.12 -7.81
N ALA A 53 -1.70 6.93 -8.88
CA ALA A 53 -2.16 6.53 -10.21
C ALA A 53 -1.42 5.28 -10.74
N ILE A 54 -0.11 5.16 -10.48
CA ILE A 54 0.68 3.98 -10.84
C ILE A 54 0.18 2.75 -10.06
N LEU A 55 0.02 2.87 -8.75
CA LEU A 55 -0.38 1.74 -7.89
C LEU A 55 -1.78 1.23 -8.25
N GLU A 56 -2.75 2.14 -8.41
CA GLU A 56 -4.11 1.77 -8.83
C GLU A 56 -4.12 1.11 -10.21
N ALA A 57 -3.34 1.62 -11.16
CA ALA A 57 -3.25 1.04 -12.49
C ALA A 57 -2.58 -0.34 -12.49
N ILE A 58 -1.54 -0.54 -11.67
CA ILE A 58 -0.87 -1.84 -11.50
C ILE A 58 -1.85 -2.85 -10.90
N ASP A 59 -2.60 -2.49 -9.86
CA ASP A 59 -3.55 -3.38 -9.20
C ASP A 59 -4.63 -3.86 -10.18
N GLU A 60 -5.22 -2.94 -10.96
CA GLU A 60 -6.23 -3.29 -11.96
C GLU A 60 -5.63 -4.12 -13.11
N LEU A 61 -4.46 -3.71 -13.62
CA LEU A 61 -3.78 -4.42 -14.71
C LEU A 61 -3.43 -5.85 -14.29
N HIS A 62 -2.90 -6.01 -13.09
CA HIS A 62 -2.58 -7.31 -12.50
C HIS A 62 -3.83 -8.19 -12.40
N ALA A 63 -4.96 -7.65 -11.92
CA ALA A 63 -6.22 -8.38 -11.86
C ALA A 63 -6.72 -8.82 -13.25
N LEU A 64 -6.63 -7.93 -14.25
CA LEU A 64 -7.07 -8.24 -15.62
C LEU A 64 -6.19 -9.29 -16.30
N VAL A 65 -4.86 -9.23 -16.10
CA VAL A 65 -3.91 -10.18 -16.70
C VAL A 65 -4.03 -11.58 -16.07
N GLN A 66 -4.36 -11.67 -14.77
CA GLN A 66 -4.69 -12.95 -14.13
C GLN A 66 -6.01 -13.56 -14.61
N GLY A 67 -6.84 -12.77 -15.29
CA GLY A 67 -8.21 -13.10 -15.62
C GLY A 67 -9.16 -12.70 -14.49
N PRO A 68 -10.30 -12.05 -14.80
CA PRO A 68 -11.19 -11.49 -13.79
C PRO A 68 -11.82 -12.55 -12.88
N VAL A 69 -12.12 -13.74 -13.43
CA VAL A 69 -12.74 -14.84 -12.67
C VAL A 69 -11.77 -15.46 -11.66
N PRO A 70 -10.55 -15.91 -12.05
CA PRO A 70 -9.53 -16.36 -11.10
C PRO A 70 -9.20 -15.31 -10.03
N PHE A 71 -9.14 -14.03 -10.40
CA PHE A 71 -8.86 -12.95 -9.47
C PHE A 71 -9.96 -12.82 -8.39
N ILE A 72 -11.24 -12.78 -8.78
CA ILE A 72 -12.39 -12.69 -7.85
C ILE A 72 -12.45 -13.92 -6.94
N ILE A 73 -12.24 -15.12 -7.48
CA ILE A 73 -12.20 -16.35 -6.67
C ILE A 73 -11.08 -16.27 -5.64
N ASN A 74 -9.87 -15.87 -6.06
CA ASN A 74 -8.73 -15.75 -5.16
C ASN A 74 -8.93 -14.61 -4.13
N LEU A 75 -9.66 -13.54 -4.44
CA LEU A 75 -9.97 -12.46 -3.50
C LEU A 75 -10.98 -12.91 -2.43
N THR A 76 -11.94 -13.75 -2.80
CA THR A 76 -13.01 -14.23 -1.90
C THR A 76 -12.61 -15.45 -1.08
N THR A 77 -11.61 -16.21 -1.52
CA THR A 77 -11.18 -17.47 -0.87
C THR A 77 -9.86 -17.36 -0.11
N SER A 78 -9.03 -16.34 -0.40
CA SER A 78 -7.75 -16.17 0.26
C SER A 78 -7.86 -15.27 1.49
N ASN A 79 -7.58 -15.84 2.66
CA ASN A 79 -7.43 -15.12 3.93
C ASN A 79 -6.02 -14.48 4.06
N VAL A 80 -5.29 -14.34 2.96
CA VAL A 80 -3.92 -13.80 2.93
C VAL A 80 -3.96 -12.38 2.36
N PRO A 81 -3.50 -11.37 3.10
CA PRO A 81 -3.45 -9.99 2.59
C PRO A 81 -2.47 -9.92 1.42
N LYS A 82 -2.98 -9.47 0.25
CA LYS A 82 -2.20 -9.38 -1.00
C LYS A 82 -1.46 -8.05 -1.14
N SER A 83 -1.70 -7.09 -0.25
CA SER A 83 -1.02 -5.78 -0.22
C SER A 83 -0.82 -5.32 1.23
N LEU A 84 0.30 -4.62 1.50
CA LEU A 84 0.52 -3.96 2.79
C LEU A 84 -0.52 -2.85 3.06
N HIS A 85 -1.15 -2.31 2.01
CA HIS A 85 -2.19 -1.30 2.12
C HIS A 85 -3.57 -1.88 2.49
N SER A 86 -3.76 -3.21 2.40
CA SER A 86 -5.03 -3.86 2.72
C SER A 86 -5.13 -4.36 4.17
N LEU A 87 -4.22 -3.96 5.06
CA LEU A 87 -4.31 -4.33 6.46
C LEU A 87 -5.57 -3.71 7.07
N PRO A 88 -6.51 -4.49 7.65
CA PRO A 88 -7.49 -3.92 8.54
C PRO A 88 -6.72 -3.36 9.74
N LEU A 89 -6.90 -2.07 10.04
CA LEU A 89 -6.39 -1.43 11.25
C LEU A 89 -6.95 -2.16 12.48
N LEU A 90 -6.23 -3.18 12.96
CA LEU A 90 -6.51 -3.79 14.24
C LEU A 90 -6.01 -2.80 15.32
N LEU A 91 -6.92 -1.95 15.79
CA LEU A 91 -6.69 -1.09 16.95
C LEU A 91 -6.21 -1.94 18.14
N PRO A 92 -5.11 -1.55 18.82
CA PRO A 92 -4.73 -2.21 20.06
C PRO A 92 -5.74 -1.83 21.16
N GLN A 93 -6.36 -2.83 21.76
CA GLN A 93 -7.13 -2.68 23.00
C GLN A 93 -6.17 -2.23 24.10
N SER A 94 -6.15 -0.92 24.37
CA SER A 94 -5.47 -0.35 25.53
C SER A 94 -6.46 -0.24 26.69
N SER A 95 -6.26 -1.05 27.71
CA SER A 95 -6.53 -0.63 29.08
C SER A 95 -5.61 -1.39 30.03
N ALA A 96 -4.42 -0.82 30.19
CA ALA A 96 -3.51 -1.11 31.28
C ALA A 96 -4.14 -0.73 32.64
N GLY A 97 -3.77 -1.50 33.66
CA GLY A 97 -4.42 -1.54 34.96
C GLY A 97 -4.23 -0.32 35.87
N LYS A 98 -4.95 -0.37 36.98
CA LYS A 98 -4.57 0.29 38.23
C LYS A 98 -4.58 -0.74 39.37
N GLU A 99 -3.37 -1.11 39.73
CA GLU A 99 -2.95 -1.68 41.00
C GLU A 99 -3.42 -0.78 42.17
N LYS A 100 -3.91 -1.37 43.28
CA LYS A 100 -3.64 -0.91 44.66
C LYS A 100 -4.20 -1.85 45.75
N GLN A 101 -3.26 -2.40 46.52
CA GLN A 101 -3.23 -2.49 48.00
C GLN A 101 -4.04 -3.56 48.77
N LYS A 102 -3.35 -4.67 49.07
CA LYS A 102 -2.78 -5.07 50.39
C LYS A 102 -3.69 -5.00 51.65
N LYS A 103 -3.71 -6.17 52.34
CA LYS A 103 -3.86 -6.45 53.79
C LYS A 103 -5.28 -6.48 54.40
N ASN A 104 -5.68 -7.67 54.89
CA ASN A 104 -5.89 -8.01 56.32
C ASN A 104 -6.18 -9.53 56.42
N LYS A 105 -5.26 -10.35 56.94
CA LYS A 105 -4.99 -10.69 58.35
C LYS A 105 -5.86 -11.87 58.84
N LYS A 106 -5.14 -12.98 59.03
CA LYS A 106 -5.40 -14.26 59.74
C LYS A 106 -6.30 -14.16 60.98
N LEU A 107 -7.14 -15.18 61.19
CA LEU A 107 -7.18 -16.15 62.33
C LEU A 107 -8.55 -16.36 63.02
N THR A 108 -8.82 -17.63 63.37
CA THR A 108 -9.74 -18.24 64.38
C THR A 108 -11.25 -18.09 64.16
N ASP A 109 -12.10 -19.11 64.26
CA ASP A 109 -12.03 -20.50 64.78
C ASP A 109 -12.82 -21.45 63.86
#